data_AF-A0A1G7HT17-F1
#
_entry.id   AF-A0A1G7HT17-F1
#
_cell.length_a   1.000
_cell.length_b   1.000
_cell.length_c   1.000
_cell.angle_alpha   90.00
_cell.angle_beta   90.00
_cell.angle_gamma   90.00
#
_symmetry.space_group_name_H-M   'P 1'
#
loop_
_entity.id
_entity.type
_entity.pdbx_description
1 polymer ?
#
loop_
_entity_poly.entity_id
_entity_poly.type
_entity_poly.pdbx_seq_one_letter_code
_entity_poly.pdbx_strand_id
1 'polypeptide(L)'
;MARGWEKEDVDAPEPTPAAKPATAAEQQRTEREKKRRVQELELQRERVLSERTSSPHRRSALEAALLEIERELGELGWGIHI
;
A
#
# COMPACT_ATOMS: atom_id res chain seq x y z
N MET A 1 -22.93 -31.96 -26.48
CA MET A 1 -23.32 -30.81 -25.62
C MET A 1 -22.04 -30.15 -25.13
N ALA A 2 -21.89 -28.88 -25.51
CA ALA A 2 -20.82 -27.90 -25.30
C ALA A 2 -19.48 -28.36 -24.67
N ARG A 3 -18.46 -28.52 -25.54
CA ARG A 3 -17.09 -28.10 -25.25
C ARG A 3 -17.00 -26.62 -25.68
N GLY A 4 -16.73 -25.72 -24.75
CA GLY A 4 -16.60 -24.30 -25.01
C GLY A 4 -15.66 -23.67 -23.99
N TRP A 5 -14.38 -24.07 -24.04
CA TRP A 5 -13.31 -23.22 -23.52
C TRP A 5 -13.13 -22.13 -24.56
N GLU A 6 -14.04 -21.16 -24.49
CA GLU A 6 -14.05 -20.00 -25.35
C GLU A 6 -12.84 -19.14 -24.96
N LYS A 7 -12.10 -18.76 -25.99
CA LYS A 7 -10.96 -17.87 -25.91
C LYS A 7 -11.46 -16.53 -25.40
N GLU A 8 -11.02 -16.13 -24.22
CA GLU A 8 -10.96 -14.70 -23.93
C GLU A 8 -9.54 -14.27 -24.29
N ASP A 9 -9.44 -13.71 -25.49
CA ASP A 9 -8.31 -12.93 -25.97
C ASP A 9 -8.01 -11.85 -24.92
N VAL A 10 -7.14 -12.15 -23.97
CA VAL A 10 -6.56 -11.14 -23.09
C VAL A 10 -5.49 -10.43 -23.91
N ASP A 11 -5.89 -9.26 -24.40
CA ASP A 11 -5.09 -8.26 -25.07
C ASP A 11 -3.70 -8.19 -24.41
N ALA A 12 -2.70 -8.74 -25.11
CA ALA A 12 -1.32 -8.61 -24.71
C ALA A 12 -0.90 -7.18 -25.06
N PRO A 13 -0.57 -6.30 -24.09
CA PRO A 13 -0.05 -5.00 -24.45
C PRO A 13 1.37 -5.21 -25.01
N GLU A 14 1.53 -5.11 -26.32
CA GLU A 14 2.81 -4.92 -27.00
C GLU A 14 3.43 -3.59 -26.51
N PRO A 15 4.54 -3.57 -25.74
CA PRO A 15 5.22 -2.32 -25.46
C PRO A 15 6.18 -2.02 -26.61
N THR A 16 5.81 -1.04 -27.42
CA THR A 16 6.66 -0.41 -28.44
C THR A 16 7.95 0.12 -27.80
N PRO A 17 9.16 -0.22 -28.29
CA PRO A 17 10.41 0.15 -27.62
C PRO A 17 10.95 1.48 -28.17
N ALA A 18 10.58 2.61 -27.56
CA ALA A 18 11.20 3.89 -27.94
C ALA A 18 11.17 4.98 -26.84
N ALA A 19 11.61 4.68 -25.62
CA ALA A 19 12.24 5.65 -24.69
C ALA A 19 12.66 4.95 -23.37
N LYS A 20 13.98 4.79 -23.16
CA LYS A 20 14.66 4.43 -21.89
C LYS A 20 13.90 3.45 -20.94
N PRO A 21 13.98 2.13 -21.19
CA PRO A 21 13.27 1.12 -20.39
C PRO A 21 13.77 1.01 -18.93
N ALA A 22 15.00 1.44 -18.64
CA ALA A 22 15.57 1.35 -17.30
C ALA A 22 14.84 2.26 -16.28
N THR A 23 14.46 3.48 -16.69
CA THR A 23 13.86 4.46 -15.77
C THR A 23 12.39 4.16 -15.47
N ALA A 24 11.62 3.66 -16.45
CA ALA A 24 10.22 3.31 -16.25
C ALA A 24 10.03 2.06 -15.38
N ALA A 25 10.88 1.04 -15.57
CA ALA A 25 10.84 -0.17 -14.75
C ALA A 25 11.25 0.12 -13.29
N GLU A 26 12.21 1.01 -13.07
CA GLU A 26 12.64 1.42 -11.72
C GLU A 26 11.57 2.25 -11.01
N GLN A 27 10.94 3.19 -11.72
CA GLN A 27 9.78 3.95 -11.22
C GLN A 27 8.65 3.02 -10.79
N GLN A 28 8.26 2.05 -11.61
CA GLN A 28 7.22 1.08 -11.25
C GLN A 28 7.58 0.23 -10.02
N ARG A 29 8.85 -0.13 -9.83
CA ARG A 29 9.30 -0.84 -8.63
C ARG A 29 9.16 0.03 -7.38
N THR A 30 9.62 1.27 -7.44
CA THR A 30 9.51 2.21 -6.31
C THR A 30 8.04 2.49 -5.93
N GLU A 31 7.14 2.60 -6.90
CA GLU A 31 5.70 2.77 -6.63
C GLU A 31 5.08 1.53 -5.99
N ARG A 32 5.46 0.33 -6.42
CA ARG A 32 4.98 -0.92 -5.80
C ARG A 32 5.47 -1.05 -4.37
N GLU A 33 6.71 -0.66 -4.09
CA GLU A 33 7.26 -0.65 -2.73
C GLU A 33 6.55 0.36 -1.84
N LYS A 34 6.31 1.58 -2.33
CA LYS A 34 5.51 2.59 -1.61
C LYS A 34 4.12 2.07 -1.28
N LYS A 35 3.41 1.46 -2.26
CA LYS A 35 2.08 0.89 -2.03
C LYS A 35 2.08 -0.22 -0.98
N ARG A 36 3.09 -1.10 -1.00
CA ARG A 36 3.24 -2.15 0.03
C ARG A 36 3.47 -1.54 1.41
N ARG A 37 4.31 -0.51 1.50
CA ARG A 37 4.59 0.17 2.77
C ARG A 37 3.33 0.85 3.32
N VAL A 38 2.56 1.52 2.46
CA VAL A 38 1.27 2.12 2.85
C VAL A 38 0.32 1.05 3.37
N GLN A 39 0.14 -0.06 2.66
CA GLN A 39 -0.74 -1.16 3.11
C GLN A 39 -0.31 -1.73 4.47
N GLU A 40 1.00 -1.90 4.68
CA GLU A 40 1.52 -2.36 5.97
C GLU A 40 1.19 -1.38 7.10
N LEU A 41 1.39 -0.08 6.87
CA LEU A 41 1.09 0.97 7.85
C LEU A 41 -0.41 1.08 8.14
N GLU A 42 -1.27 0.94 7.13
CA GLU A 42 -2.72 0.90 7.31
C GLU A 42 -3.16 -0.28 8.19
N LEU A 43 -2.63 -1.48 7.94
CA LEU A 43 -2.89 -2.65 8.79
C LEU A 43 -2.42 -2.44 10.23
N GLN A 44 -1.27 -1.79 10.43
CA GLN A 44 -0.79 -1.44 11.76
C GLN A 44 -1.72 -0.42 12.44
N ARG A 45 -2.18 0.60 11.70
CA ARG A 45 -3.14 1.60 12.19
C ARG A 45 -4.44 0.94 12.65
N GLU A 46 -5.01 0.07 11.84
CA GLU A 46 -6.22 -0.67 12.19
C GLU A 46 -6.03 -1.52 13.45
N ARG A 47 -4.88 -2.21 13.56
CA ARG A 47 -4.55 -3.00 14.74
C ARG A 47 -4.50 -2.13 16.00
N VAL A 48 -3.81 -1.00 15.96
CA VAL A 48 -3.72 -0.06 17.10
C VAL A 48 -5.11 0.47 17.47
N LEU A 49 -5.93 0.87 16.50
CA LEU A 49 -7.30 1.37 16.74
C LEU A 49 -8.25 0.30 17.29
N SER A 50 -8.02 -0.97 16.94
CA SER A 50 -8.80 -2.10 17.46
C SER A 50 -8.46 -2.46 18.90
N GLU A 51 -7.28 -2.10 19.38
CA GLU A 51 -6.80 -2.50 20.70
C GLU A 51 -7.46 -1.65 21.80
N ARG A 52 -8.17 -2.32 22.72
CA ARG A 52 -8.79 -1.68 23.89
C ARG A 52 -8.03 -2.05 25.16
N THR A 53 -7.61 -1.04 25.91
CA THR A 53 -6.81 -1.19 27.14
C THR A 53 -7.34 -0.30 28.27
N SER A 54 -7.45 -0.87 29.47
CA SER A 54 -7.78 -0.17 30.70
C SER A 54 -6.55 0.45 31.39
N SER A 55 -5.33 0.08 30.97
CA SER A 55 -4.09 0.63 31.54
C SER A 55 -3.77 1.99 30.89
N PRO A 56 -3.60 3.06 31.69
CA PRO A 56 -3.33 4.41 31.16
C PRO A 56 -1.98 4.47 30.43
N HIS A 57 -0.96 3.78 30.94
CA HIS A 57 0.36 3.74 30.30
C HIS A 57 0.31 3.06 28.92
N ARG A 58 -0.42 1.94 28.81
CA ARG A 58 -0.66 1.26 27.54
C ARG A 58 -1.43 2.15 26.56
N ARG A 59 -2.41 2.93 27.04
CA ARG A 59 -3.17 3.85 26.19
C ARG A 59 -2.25 4.92 25.58
N SER A 60 -1.43 5.57 26.39
CA SER A 60 -0.48 6.57 25.89
C SER A 60 0.52 5.97 24.89
N ALA A 61 0.95 4.73 25.09
CA ALA A 61 1.82 4.04 24.13
C ALA A 61 1.11 3.76 22.79
N LEU A 62 -0.16 3.37 22.81
CA LEU A 62 -0.97 3.18 21.59
C LEU A 62 -1.21 4.50 20.85
N GLU A 63 -1.50 5.59 21.58
CA GLU A 63 -1.65 6.93 20.99
C GLU A 63 -0.36 7.39 20.31
N ALA A 64 0.79 7.20 20.97
CA ALA A 64 2.09 7.52 20.39
C ALA A 64 2.40 6.66 19.15
N ALA A 65 2.10 5.36 19.19
CA ALA A 65 2.26 4.48 18.03
C ALA A 65 1.35 4.90 16.86
N LEU A 66 0.11 5.31 17.15
CA LEU A 66 -0.82 5.81 16.13
C LEU A 66 -0.27 7.07 15.44
N LEU A 67 0.23 8.03 16.24
CA LEU A 67 0.82 9.26 15.71
C LEU A 67 2.03 9.00 14.81
N GLU A 68 2.90 8.06 15.19
CA GLU A 68 4.05 7.68 14.37
C GLU A 68 3.60 7.06 13.03
N ILE A 69 2.61 6.16 13.05
CA ILE A 69 2.06 5.55 11.83
C ILE A 69 1.43 6.61 10.92
N GLU A 70 0.65 7.54 11.48
CA GLU A 70 0.02 8.61 10.70
C GLU A 70 1.05 9.57 10.10
N ARG A 71 2.15 9.83 10.83
CA ARG A 71 3.30 10.59 10.32
C ARG A 71 3.97 9.88 9.15
N GLU A 72 4.30 8.59 9.27
CA GLU A 72 4.90 7.80 8.19
C GLU A 72 4.00 7.75 6.94
N LEU A 73 2.68 7.58 7.13
CA LEU A 73 1.71 7.67 6.04
C LEU A 73 1.70 9.06 5.38
N GLY A 74 1.82 10.12 6.17
CA GLY A 74 1.94 11.50 5.70
C GLY A 74 3.19 11.73 4.84
N GLU A 75 4.35 11.22 5.27
CA GLU A 75 5.62 11.29 4.52
C GLU A 75 5.54 10.56 3.17
N LEU A 76 4.71 9.51 3.08
CA LEU A 76 4.45 8.78 1.83
C LEU A 76 3.40 9.44 0.94
N GLY A 77 2.69 10.47 1.43
CA GLY A 77 1.61 11.16 0.72
C GLY A 77 0.24 10.49 0.82
N TRP A 78 0.06 9.58 1.79
CA TRP A 78 -1.18 8.81 2.01
C TRP A 78 -1.86 9.11 3.37
N GLY A 79 -1.26 9.98 4.20
CA GLY A 79 -1.81 10.40 5.48
C GLY A 79 -2.76 11.60 5.37
N ILE A 80 -3.74 11.67 6.27
CA ILE A 80 -4.58 12.86 6.45
C ILE A 80 -3.73 13.88 7.22
N HIS A 81 -3.30 14.95 6.56
CA HIS A 81 -2.72 16.09 7.25
C HIS A 81 -3.83 16.75 8.07
N ILE A 82 -3.80 16.61 9.40
CA ILE A 82 -4.71 17.30 10.32
C ILE A 82 -3.97 18.36 11.10
#